data_AF-A0A1J5LS04-F1
#
_entry.id   AF-A0A1J5LS04-F1
#
_cell.length_a   1.000
_cell.length_b   1.000
_cell.length_c   1.000
_cell.angle_alpha   90.00
_cell.angle_beta   90.00
_cell.angle_gamma   90.00
#
_symmetry.space_group_name_H-M   'P 1'
#
loop_
_entity.id
_entity.type
_entity.pdbx_description
1 polymer ?
#
loop_
_entity_poly.entity_id
_entity_poly.type
_entity_poly.pdbx_seq_one_letter_code
_entity_poly.pdbx_strand_id
1 'polypeptide(L)'
;MSEIVDIPKARKIYLAVNLLNLAFYIFFIMRIFNFANVRSEKLVAWPVIIGFIVLLNALRSWAKKVGGGIDNPIRATKVPKILSYSASGLFLAGILLAILVHPMLIWISILCIPTFITAIVISFQNIEKEESELLDDFFEEE
;
A
#
# COMPACT_ATOMS: atom_id res chain seq x y z
N MET A 1 -31.45 17.39 -4.06
CA MET A 1 -30.50 17.00 -5.13
C MET A 1 -29.41 16.21 -4.44
N SER A 2 -29.61 14.90 -4.29
CA SER A 2 -28.63 14.02 -3.67
C SER A 2 -27.43 13.92 -4.59
N GLU A 3 -26.26 14.33 -4.11
CA GLU A 3 -24.99 14.00 -4.76
C GLU A 3 -24.92 12.47 -4.83
N ILE A 4 -25.01 11.93 -6.04
CA ILE A 4 -24.58 10.56 -6.30
C ILE A 4 -23.08 10.59 -6.01
N VAL A 5 -22.73 10.19 -4.79
CA VAL A 5 -21.35 10.14 -4.32
C VAL A 5 -20.60 9.21 -5.28
N ASP A 6 -19.62 9.77 -5.99
CA ASP A 6 -18.80 9.05 -6.98
C ASP A 6 -17.74 8.19 -6.26
N ILE A 7 -18.22 7.37 -5.31
CA ILE A 7 -17.49 6.38 -4.48
C ILE A 7 -16.53 5.49 -5.31
N PRO A 8 -16.88 5.07 -6.56
CA PRO A 8 -16.00 4.21 -7.36
C PRO A 8 -14.65 4.87 -7.72
N LYS A 9 -14.61 6.20 -7.90
CA LYS A 9 -13.41 6.90 -8.35
C LYS A 9 -12.35 6.99 -7.26
N ALA A 10 -12.74 7.34 -6.04
CA ALA A 10 -11.80 7.42 -4.91
C ALA A 10 -11.16 6.06 -4.59
N ARG A 11 -11.93 4.97 -4.67
CA ARG A 11 -11.42 3.62 -4.46
C ARG A 11 -10.40 3.19 -5.52
N LYS A 12 -10.63 3.53 -6.80
CA LYS A 12 -9.64 3.32 -7.87
C LYS A 12 -8.35 4.08 -7.61
N ILE A 13 -8.43 5.32 -7.10
CA ILE A 13 -7.25 6.11 -6.73
C ILE A 13 -6.54 5.46 -5.53
N TYR A 14 -7.25 4.97 -4.53
CA TYR A 14 -6.64 4.26 -3.40
C TYR A 14 -5.98 2.94 -3.82
N LEU A 15 -6.59 2.19 -4.74
CA LEU A 15 -5.96 1.01 -5.34
C LEU A 15 -4.66 1.40 -6.03
N ALA A 16 -4.67 2.44 -6.87
CA ALA A 16 -3.48 2.95 -7.55
C ALA A 16 -2.39 3.38 -6.55
N VAL A 17 -2.75 4.07 -5.46
CA VAL A 17 -1.82 4.45 -4.37
C VAL A 17 -1.18 3.22 -3.73
N ASN A 18 -1.97 2.17 -3.46
CA ASN A 18 -1.47 0.96 -2.82
C ASN A 18 -0.60 0.13 -3.80
N LEU A 19 -0.99 0.03 -5.07
CA LEU A 19 -0.17 -0.58 -6.13
C LEU A 19 1.14 0.17 -6.35
N LEU A 20 1.11 1.51 -6.31
CA LEU A 20 2.30 2.33 -6.39
C LEU A 20 3.24 2.04 -5.22
N ASN A 21 2.70 1.91 -4.00
CA ASN A 21 3.48 1.54 -2.81
C ASN A 21 4.08 0.14 -2.91
N LEU A 22 3.35 -0.83 -3.48
CA LEU A 22 3.87 -2.17 -3.78
C LEU A 22 5.01 -2.11 -4.80
N ALA A 23 4.82 -1.36 -5.89
CA ALA A 23 5.85 -1.16 -6.92
C ALA A 23 7.13 -0.53 -6.33
N PHE A 24 6.99 0.35 -5.34
CA PHE A 24 8.13 0.91 -4.61
C PHE A 24 8.87 -0.14 -3.78
N TYR A 25 8.18 -1.02 -3.05
CA TYR A 25 8.83 -2.13 -2.36
C TYR A 25 9.59 -3.04 -3.34
N ILE A 26 8.96 -3.41 -4.46
CA ILE A 26 9.59 -4.23 -5.49
C ILE A 26 10.83 -3.53 -6.07
N PHE A 27 10.72 -2.24 -6.41
CA PHE A 27 11.84 -1.45 -6.92
C PHE A 27 13.03 -1.43 -5.96
N PHE A 28 12.77 -1.19 -4.67
CA PHE A 28 13.83 -1.16 -3.66
C PHE A 28 14.45 -2.53 -3.43
N ILE A 29 13.64 -3.59 -3.35
CA ILE A 29 14.15 -4.97 -3.27
C ILE A 29 15.04 -5.26 -4.47
N MET A 30 14.54 -5.06 -5.69
CA MET A 30 15.31 -5.29 -6.92
C MET A 30 16.62 -4.50 -6.92
N ARG A 31 16.61 -3.24 -6.48
CA ARG A 31 17.82 -2.43 -6.36
C ARG A 31 18.78 -3.00 -5.31
N ILE A 32 18.30 -3.37 -4.13
CA ILE A 32 19.15 -3.93 -3.07
C ILE A 32 19.77 -5.27 -3.51
N PHE A 33 19.02 -6.11 -4.21
CA PHE A 33 19.48 -7.41 -4.71
C PHE A 33 20.43 -7.30 -5.92
N ASN A 34 20.20 -6.34 -6.84
CA ASN A 34 21.13 -6.09 -7.94
C ASN A 34 22.41 -5.37 -7.49
N PHE A 35 22.40 -4.68 -6.34
CA PHE A 35 23.58 -3.98 -5.85
C PHE A 35 24.40 -4.83 -4.87
N ALA A 36 25.31 -5.62 -5.44
CA ALA A 36 26.62 -5.88 -4.83
C ALA A 36 27.52 -4.61 -4.73
N ASN A 37 26.95 -3.40 -4.92
CA ASN A 37 27.69 -2.14 -4.99
C ASN A 37 26.94 -0.93 -4.38
N VAL A 38 26.23 -1.11 -3.26
CA VAL A 38 25.43 -0.07 -2.55
C VAL A 38 26.27 1.14 -2.08
N ARG A 39 27.59 1.15 -2.33
CA ARG A 39 28.50 2.17 -1.80
C ARG A 39 28.53 3.48 -2.61
N SER A 40 28.26 3.49 -3.91
CA SER A 40 28.40 4.70 -4.74
C SER A 40 27.10 5.49 -5.00
N GLU A 41 25.92 4.91 -4.80
CA GLU A 41 24.64 5.54 -5.20
C GLU A 41 23.84 6.19 -4.06
N LYS A 42 24.44 6.31 -2.86
CA LYS A 42 23.76 6.82 -1.66
C LYS A 42 23.12 8.20 -1.85
N LEU A 43 23.63 9.03 -2.77
CA LEU A 43 23.12 10.38 -3.04
C LEU A 43 21.87 10.40 -3.95
N VAL A 44 21.66 9.40 -4.81
CA VAL A 44 20.52 9.38 -5.76
C VAL A 44 19.29 8.69 -5.15
N ALA A 45 19.47 7.83 -4.16
CA ALA A 45 18.36 7.13 -3.50
C ALA A 45 17.45 8.07 -2.68
N TRP A 46 18.00 9.07 -1.99
CA TRP A 46 17.23 9.95 -1.09
C TRP A 46 16.20 10.83 -1.83
N PRO A 47 16.53 11.52 -2.94
CA PRO A 47 15.54 12.28 -3.69
C PRO A 47 14.39 11.42 -4.23
N VAL A 48 14.68 10.18 -4.64
CA VAL A 48 13.64 9.24 -5.13
C VAL A 48 12.69 8.85 -4.00
N ILE A 49 13.22 8.55 -2.81
CA ILE A 49 12.40 8.22 -1.63
C ILE A 49 11.52 9.40 -1.23
N ILE A 50 12.10 10.60 -1.14
CA ILE A 50 11.38 11.81 -0.73
C ILE A 50 10.31 12.16 -1.76
N GLY A 51 10.65 12.16 -3.06
CA GLY A 51 9.69 12.42 -4.13
C GLY A 51 8.53 11.42 -4.13
N PHE A 52 8.82 10.14 -3.85
CA PHE A 52 7.81 9.11 -3.73
C PHE A 52 6.86 9.32 -2.53
N ILE A 53 7.39 9.70 -1.37
CA ILE A 53 6.59 10.01 -0.18
C ILE A 53 5.67 11.21 -0.45
N VAL A 54 6.18 12.25 -1.10
CA VAL A 54 5.40 13.44 -1.48
C VAL A 54 4.29 13.04 -2.46
N LEU A 55 4.60 12.26 -3.48
CA LEU A 55 3.64 11.78 -4.47
C LEU A 55 2.51 10.95 -3.82
N LEU A 56 2.85 10.00 -2.94
CA LEU A 56 1.86 9.19 -2.23
C LEU A 56 0.95 10.05 -1.34
N ASN A 57 1.51 11.04 -0.64
CA ASN A 57 0.73 11.94 0.19
C ASN A 57 -0.19 12.84 -0.64
N ALA A 58 0.28 13.36 -1.77
CA ALA A 58 -0.52 14.14 -2.71
C ALA A 58 -1.68 13.31 -3.27
N LEU A 59 -1.42 12.07 -3.74
CA LEU A 59 -2.44 11.17 -4.26
C LEU A 59 -3.46 10.76 -3.19
N ARG A 60 -3.03 10.52 -1.95
CA ARG A 60 -3.95 10.25 -0.82
C ARG A 60 -4.81 11.46 -0.48
N SER A 61 -4.23 12.66 -0.44
CA SER A 61 -4.97 13.89 -0.18
C SER A 61 -6.01 14.14 -1.28
N TRP A 62 -5.63 13.92 -2.54
CA TRP A 62 -6.54 14.02 -3.68
C TRP A 62 -7.66 12.98 -3.62
N ALA A 63 -7.35 11.72 -3.33
CA ALA A 63 -8.35 10.66 -3.15
C ALA A 63 -9.37 11.00 -2.07
N LYS A 64 -8.91 11.54 -0.92
CA LYS A 64 -9.78 11.96 0.17
C LYS A 64 -10.70 13.13 -0.22
N LYS A 65 -10.20 14.08 -1.01
CA LYS A 65 -11.00 15.20 -1.53
C LYS A 65 -12.04 14.74 -2.54
N VAL A 66 -11.68 13.84 -3.45
CA VAL A 66 -12.58 13.33 -4.50
C VAL A 66 -13.62 12.36 -3.94
N GLY A 67 -13.25 11.56 -2.93
CA GLY A 67 -14.15 10.58 -2.30
C GLY A 67 -14.99 11.10 -1.16
N GLY A 68 -15.16 12.41 -0.99
CA GLY A 68 -16.01 12.96 0.08
C GLY A 68 -15.55 12.61 1.50
N GLY A 69 -14.25 12.43 1.73
CA GLY A 69 -13.70 12.09 3.06
C GLY A 69 -13.52 10.61 3.33
N ILE A 70 -13.83 9.71 2.39
CA ILE A 70 -13.58 8.27 2.50
C ILE A 70 -12.08 8.02 2.71
N ASP A 71 -11.76 7.23 3.74
CA ASP A 71 -10.39 6.84 4.04
C ASP A 71 -9.91 5.65 3.18
N ASN A 72 -8.59 5.47 3.08
CA ASN A 72 -8.00 4.35 2.34
C ASN A 72 -8.50 3.01 2.93
N PRO A 73 -8.99 2.07 2.09
CA PRO A 73 -9.54 0.80 2.56
C PRO A 73 -8.58 -0.02 3.44
N ILE A 74 -7.29 -0.02 3.09
CA ILE A 74 -6.26 -0.70 3.90
C ILE A 74 -6.17 -0.09 5.31
N ARG A 75 -6.45 1.20 5.46
CA ARG A 75 -6.38 1.90 6.75
C ARG A 75 -7.69 1.87 7.52
N ALA A 76 -8.82 1.72 6.84
CA ALA A 76 -10.14 1.68 7.43
C ALA A 76 -10.35 0.39 8.24
N THR A 77 -9.86 -0.75 7.75
CA THR A 77 -10.12 -2.07 8.35
C THR A 77 -8.92 -2.59 9.13
N LYS A 78 -9.14 -3.17 10.33
CA LYS A 78 -8.07 -3.61 11.25
C LYS A 78 -7.10 -4.63 10.62
N VAL A 79 -7.61 -5.64 9.93
CA VAL A 79 -6.79 -6.76 9.39
C VAL A 79 -5.86 -6.30 8.26
N PRO A 80 -6.35 -5.68 7.16
CA PRO A 80 -5.50 -5.06 6.14
C PRO A 80 -4.47 -4.08 6.69
N LYS A 81 -4.86 -3.27 7.70
CA LYS A 81 -3.96 -2.31 8.34
C LYS A 81 -2.77 -2.99 9.01
N ILE A 82 -3.04 -4.05 9.79
CA ILE A 82 -1.99 -4.84 10.44
C ILE A 82 -1.08 -5.48 9.39
N LEU A 83 -1.63 -6.11 8.36
CA LEU A 83 -0.85 -6.71 7.29
C LEU A 83 0.04 -5.69 6.57
N SER A 84 -0.49 -4.50 6.28
CA SER A 84 0.26 -3.40 5.66
C SER A 84 1.45 -2.94 6.53
N TYR A 85 1.26 -2.82 7.84
CA TYR A 85 2.33 -2.48 8.76
C TYR A 85 3.35 -3.62 8.92
N SER A 86 2.89 -4.86 9.01
CA SER A 86 3.76 -6.04 9.07
C SER A 86 4.61 -6.15 7.82
N ALA A 87 4.07 -5.89 6.63
CA ALA A 87 4.84 -5.86 5.39
C ALA A 87 5.94 -4.78 5.44
N SER A 88 5.60 -3.57 5.88
CA SER A 88 6.57 -2.47 6.05
C SER A 88 7.66 -2.84 7.07
N GLY A 89 7.27 -3.53 8.15
CA GLY A 89 8.17 -4.05 9.17
C GLY A 89 9.11 -5.13 8.65
N LEU A 90 8.61 -6.10 7.88
CA LEU A 90 9.41 -7.15 7.24
C LEU A 90 10.43 -6.57 6.27
N PHE A 91 10.02 -5.56 5.49
CA PHE A 91 10.91 -4.83 4.59
C PHE A 91 12.08 -4.18 5.35
N LEU A 92 11.77 -3.39 6.38
CA LEU A 92 12.80 -2.70 7.19
C LEU A 92 13.65 -3.69 7.99
N ALA A 93 13.05 -4.71 8.60
CA ALA A 93 13.75 -5.72 9.38
C ALA A 93 14.73 -6.50 8.52
N GLY A 94 14.35 -6.91 7.30
CA GLY A 94 15.25 -7.58 6.38
C GLY A 94 16.46 -6.73 6.01
N ILE A 95 16.28 -5.43 5.78
CA ILE A 95 17.38 -4.49 5.50
C ILE A 95 18.30 -4.32 6.72
N LEU A 96 17.73 -4.07 7.90
CA LEU A 96 18.49 -3.85 9.12
C LEU A 96 19.28 -5.11 9.53
N LEU A 97 18.65 -6.28 9.47
CA LEU A 97 19.30 -7.56 9.78
C LEU A 97 20.41 -7.89 8.76
N ALA A 98 20.23 -7.54 7.49
CA ALA A 98 21.28 -7.71 6.48
C ALA A 98 22.53 -6.87 6.77
N ILE A 99 22.33 -5.66 7.29
CA ILE A 99 23.43 -4.72 7.63
C ILE A 99 24.10 -5.11 8.95
N LEU A 100 23.31 -5.46 9.97
CA LEU A 100 23.78 -5.60 11.35
C LEU A 100 24.21 -7.02 11.71
N VAL A 101 23.64 -8.04 11.06
CA VAL A 101 23.81 -9.44 11.46
C VAL A 101 24.41 -10.29 10.34
N HIS A 102 23.70 -10.45 9.22
CA HIS A 102 24.18 -11.31 8.13
C HIS A 102 23.54 -10.94 6.78
N PRO A 103 24.32 -10.75 5.69
CA PRO A 103 23.79 -10.29 4.40
C PRO A 103 22.64 -11.12 3.82
N MET A 104 22.64 -12.44 4.02
CA MET A 104 21.54 -13.31 3.54
C MET A 104 20.19 -13.00 4.22
N LEU A 105 20.15 -12.30 5.35
CA LEU A 105 18.87 -11.94 5.98
C LEU A 105 18.07 -10.92 5.17
N ILE A 106 18.66 -10.35 4.10
CA ILE A 106 17.95 -9.50 3.15
C ILE A 106 16.77 -10.22 2.48
N TRP A 107 16.81 -11.55 2.37
CA TRP A 107 15.69 -12.37 1.85
C TRP A 107 14.40 -12.21 2.67
N ILE A 108 14.49 -11.85 3.95
CA ILE A 108 13.32 -11.53 4.79
C ILE A 108 12.55 -10.32 4.21
N SER A 109 13.25 -9.35 3.61
CA SER A 109 12.61 -8.17 3.03
C SER A 109 11.67 -8.53 1.88
N ILE A 110 11.91 -9.64 1.17
CA ILE A 110 11.03 -10.09 0.07
C ILE A 110 9.64 -10.47 0.57
N LEU A 111 9.53 -10.97 1.81
CA LEU A 111 8.25 -11.34 2.41
C LEU A 111 7.28 -10.16 2.52
N CYS A 112 7.77 -8.91 2.46
CA CYS A 112 6.88 -7.75 2.43
C CYS A 112 5.94 -7.74 1.22
N ILE A 113 6.37 -8.27 0.07
CA ILE A 113 5.59 -8.26 -1.19
C ILE A 113 4.32 -9.09 -1.03
N PRO A 114 4.38 -10.41 -0.73
CA PRO A 114 3.17 -11.22 -0.57
C PRO A 114 2.31 -10.71 0.59
N THR A 115 2.90 -10.28 1.71
CA THR A 115 2.12 -9.73 2.83
C THR A 115 1.35 -8.46 2.45
N PHE A 116 1.95 -7.56 1.66
CA PHE A 116 1.28 -6.33 1.22
C PHE A 116 0.23 -6.60 0.15
N ILE A 117 0.47 -7.55 -0.75
CA ILE A 117 -0.54 -8.01 -1.73
C ILE A 117 -1.76 -8.57 -0.99
N THR A 118 -1.57 -9.41 0.02
CA THR A 118 -2.67 -9.94 0.84
C THR A 118 -3.45 -8.83 1.54
N ALA A 119 -2.76 -7.78 2.02
CA ALA A 119 -3.41 -6.60 2.59
C ALA A 119 -4.31 -5.89 1.58
N ILE A 120 -3.85 -5.72 0.33
CA ILE A 120 -4.63 -5.14 -0.76
C ILE A 120 -5.86 -6.02 -1.03
N VAL A 121 -5.67 -7.31 -1.31
CA VAL A 121 -6.77 -8.22 -1.68
C VAL A 121 -7.87 -8.23 -0.62
N ILE A 122 -7.52 -8.43 0.65
CA ILE A 122 -8.51 -8.46 1.74
C ILE A 122 -9.21 -7.11 1.87
N SER A 123 -8.49 -5.99 1.70
CA SER A 123 -9.09 -4.66 1.82
C SER A 123 -10.15 -4.39 0.76
N PHE A 124 -9.96 -4.86 -0.47
CA PHE A 124 -10.91 -4.62 -1.57
C PHE A 124 -12.04 -5.67 -1.60
N GLN A 125 -11.78 -6.91 -1.20
CA GLN A 125 -12.84 -7.93 -1.05
C GLN A 125 -13.85 -7.56 0.03
N ASN A 126 -13.40 -7.04 1.18
CA ASN A 126 -14.31 -6.63 2.25
C ASN A 126 -15.24 -5.48 1.82
N ILE A 127 -14.77 -4.61 0.92
CA ILE A 127 -15.59 -3.50 0.39
C ILE A 127 -16.67 -4.01 -0.55
N GLU A 128 -16.32 -4.93 -1.47
CA GLU A 128 -17.31 -5.50 -2.40
C GLU A 128 -18.43 -6.21 -1.64
N LYS A 129 -18.10 -6.86 -0.52
CA LYS A 129 -19.10 -7.50 0.38
C LYS A 129 -19.98 -6.49 1.10
N GLU A 130 -19.41 -5.39 1.62
CA GLU A 130 -20.20 -4.32 2.26
C GLU A 130 -21.16 -3.65 1.26
N GLU A 131 -20.75 -3.45 -0.01
CA GLU A 131 -21.65 -2.90 -1.02
C GLU A 131 -22.75 -3.86 -1.47
N SER A 132 -22.47 -5.17 -1.57
CA SER A 132 -23.50 -6.14 -1.91
C SER A 132 -24.56 -6.26 -0.81
N GLU A 133 -24.13 -6.28 0.46
CA GLU A 133 -25.05 -6.35 1.61
C GLU A 133 -25.95 -5.10 1.70
N LEU A 134 -25.40 -3.90 1.47
CA LEU A 134 -26.18 -2.66 1.44
C LEU A 134 -27.17 -2.60 0.27
N LEU A 135 -26.86 -3.23 -0.87
CA LEU A 135 -27.79 -3.28 -2.00
C LEU A 135 -28.90 -4.29 -1.75
N ASP A 136 -28.59 -5.46 -1.20
CA ASP A 136 -29.60 -6.50 -0.89
C ASP A 136 -30.64 -6.01 0.13
N ASP A 137 -30.21 -5.30 1.18
CA ASP A 137 -31.12 -4.67 2.16
C ASP A 137 -32.07 -3.63 1.53
N PHE A 138 -31.68 -2.99 0.43
CA PHE A 138 -32.51 -2.02 -0.29
C PHE A 138 -33.52 -2.67 -1.26
N PHE A 139 -33.30 -3.93 -1.67
CA PHE A 139 -34.18 -4.63 -2.61
C PHE A 139 -35.14 -5.61 -1.93
N GLU A 140 -34.96 -5.94 -0.64
CA GLU A 140 -35.89 -6.78 0.13
C GLU A 140 -37.05 -6.00 0.78
N GLU A 141 -37.08 -4.65 0.69
CA GLU A 141 -38.16 -3.80 1.25
C GLU A 141 -39.30 -3.43 0.27
N GLU A 142 -39.43 -4.08 -0.90
CA GLU A 142 -40.63 -3.99 -1.78
C GLU A 142 -41.55 -5.21 -1.67
#